data_AF-A0NX10-F1
#
_entry.id   AF-A0NX10-F1
#
_cell.length_a   1.000
_cell.length_b   1.000
_cell.length_c   1.000
_cell.angle_alpha   90.00
_cell.angle_beta   90.00
_cell.angle_gamma   90.00
#
_symmetry.space_group_name_H-M   'P 1'
#
loop_
_entity.id
_entity.type
_entity.pdbx_description
1 polymer ?
#
loop_
_entity_poly.entity_id
_entity_poly.type
_entity_poly.pdbx_seq_one_letter_code
_entity_poly.pdbx_strand_id
1 'polypeptide(L)'
;MPDVNAQQAQRLINFATERLGRVEGDGQCWTLVDNGFRHVGFIKPASTYVWGRVISNLSDARPGDVFQFTRFEVTVRVTQPDGSWEEQTMSRGEPRHTAILESVNGNRATFLESNVTDDQTVKRNGFGIRTATTTDDAGVRTSITVSGSFVIYRPQAPANP
;
A
#
# COMPACT_ATOMS: atom_id res chain seq x y z
N MET A 1 18.32 13.90 -5.90
CA MET A 1 18.34 12.45 -6.21
C MET A 1 17.15 12.18 -7.12
N PRO A 2 17.34 11.47 -8.23
CA PRO A 2 16.24 11.18 -9.14
C PRO A 2 15.25 10.18 -8.51
N ASP A 3 13.99 10.29 -8.90
CA ASP A 3 13.00 9.25 -8.66
C ASP A 3 13.41 7.95 -9.34
N VAL A 4 13.06 6.82 -8.73
CA VAL A 4 13.24 5.52 -9.38
C VAL A 4 12.33 5.42 -10.62
N ASN A 5 12.87 4.82 -11.68
CA ASN A 5 12.09 4.50 -12.88
C ASN A 5 11.28 3.20 -12.69
N ALA A 6 10.42 2.86 -13.66
CA ALA A 6 9.54 1.70 -13.58
C ALA A 6 10.30 0.37 -13.42
N GLN A 7 11.42 0.18 -14.12
CA GLN A 7 12.24 -1.03 -14.01
C GLN A 7 12.86 -1.15 -12.61
N GLN A 8 13.37 -0.05 -12.07
CA GLN A 8 13.92 -0.02 -10.72
C GLN A 8 12.84 -0.32 -9.68
N ALA A 9 11.68 0.33 -9.79
CA ALA A 9 10.51 0.12 -8.93
C ALA A 9 10.05 -1.35 -8.94
N GLN A 10 10.05 -2.00 -10.12
CA GLN A 10 9.70 -3.41 -10.24
C GLN A 10 10.60 -4.32 -9.41
N ARG A 11 11.89 -4.00 -9.26
CA ARG A 11 12.80 -4.80 -8.41
C ARG A 11 12.39 -4.78 -6.94
N LEU A 12 11.86 -3.66 -6.44
CA LEU A 12 11.34 -3.56 -5.07
C LEU A 12 10.07 -4.41 -4.90
N ILE A 13 9.18 -4.38 -5.90
CA ILE A 13 7.97 -5.22 -5.91
C ILE A 13 8.35 -6.70 -5.95
N ASN A 14 9.31 -7.09 -6.80
CA ASN A 14 9.79 -8.46 -6.91
C ASN A 14 10.39 -8.94 -5.58
N PHE A 15 11.23 -8.12 -4.95
CA PHE A 15 11.79 -8.40 -3.63
C PHE A 15 10.71 -8.78 -2.61
N ALA A 16 9.63 -7.99 -2.52
CA ALA A 16 8.55 -8.26 -1.58
C ALA A 16 7.68 -9.46 -2.03
N THR A 17 7.47 -9.64 -3.33
CA THR A 17 6.72 -10.77 -3.89
C THR A 17 7.39 -12.12 -3.61
N GLU A 18 8.72 -12.19 -3.74
CA GLU A 18 9.52 -13.38 -3.44
C GLU A 18 9.47 -13.80 -1.95
N ARG A 19 8.97 -12.91 -1.09
CA ARG A 19 8.85 -13.11 0.37
C ARG A 19 7.43 -13.39 0.83
N LEU A 20 6.46 -13.45 -0.09
CA LEU A 20 5.08 -13.78 0.27
C LEU A 20 5.02 -15.07 1.12
N GLY A 21 4.30 -14.99 2.24
CA GLY A 21 4.17 -16.08 3.19
C GLY A 21 5.40 -16.33 4.08
N ARG A 22 6.41 -15.47 4.05
CA ARG A 22 7.61 -15.54 4.90
C ARG A 22 7.73 -14.30 5.76
N VAL A 23 8.35 -14.44 6.93
CA VAL A 23 8.72 -13.30 7.78
C VAL A 23 9.97 -12.65 7.19
N GLU A 24 9.91 -11.35 6.91
CA GLU A 24 11.06 -10.56 6.47
C GLU A 24 11.68 -9.82 7.65
N GLY A 25 12.96 -10.08 7.93
CA GLY A 25 13.65 -9.51 9.09
C GLY A 25 12.95 -9.84 10.40
N ASP A 26 12.56 -8.80 11.14
CA ASP A 26 11.83 -8.89 12.42
C ASP A 26 10.29 -8.90 12.25
N GLY A 27 9.81 -9.03 11.01
CA GLY A 27 8.39 -9.09 10.68
C GLY A 27 7.67 -7.73 10.69
N GLN A 28 8.36 -6.63 11.01
CA GLN A 28 7.72 -5.31 11.06
C GLN A 28 7.41 -4.77 9.66
N CYS A 29 6.32 -3.99 9.55
CA CYS A 29 5.89 -3.41 8.27
C CYS A 29 6.95 -2.52 7.62
N TRP A 30 7.67 -1.74 8.42
CA TRP A 30 8.75 -0.88 7.95
C TRP A 30 10.01 -1.68 7.57
N THR A 31 10.27 -2.82 8.20
CA THR A 31 11.43 -3.68 7.92
C THR A 31 11.37 -4.24 6.51
N LEU A 32 10.19 -4.64 6.03
CA LEU A 32 9.99 -5.08 4.64
C LEU A 32 10.47 -4.02 3.64
N VAL A 33 10.09 -2.76 3.86
CA VAL A 33 10.45 -1.66 2.96
C VAL A 33 11.93 -1.29 3.09
N ASP A 34 12.43 -1.22 4.32
CA ASP A 34 13.82 -0.83 4.60
C ASP A 34 14.82 -1.87 4.05
N ASN A 35 14.56 -3.17 4.25
CA ASN A 35 15.36 -4.24 3.65
C ASN A 35 15.23 -4.27 2.13
N GLY A 36 14.03 -4.03 1.60
CA GLY A 36 13.82 -3.90 0.16
C GLY A 36 14.66 -2.78 -0.44
N PHE A 37 14.68 -1.60 0.19
CA PHE A 37 15.48 -0.46 -0.23
C PHE A 37 16.97 -0.79 -0.23
N ARG A 38 17.48 -1.40 0.85
CA ARG A 38 18.89 -1.85 0.92
C ARG A 38 19.21 -2.85 -0.19
N HIS A 39 18.32 -3.80 -0.44
CA HIS A 39 18.53 -4.85 -1.44
C HIS A 39 18.62 -4.29 -2.86
N VAL A 40 17.77 -3.32 -3.22
CA VAL A 40 17.72 -2.77 -4.59
C VAL A 40 18.57 -1.51 -4.78
N GLY A 41 19.24 -1.03 -3.72
CA GLY A 41 20.08 0.16 -3.73
C GLY A 41 19.30 1.48 -3.74
N PHE A 42 18.10 1.51 -3.16
CA PHE A 42 17.35 2.75 -2.97
C PHE A 42 17.81 3.49 -1.73
N ILE A 43 17.58 4.80 -1.73
CA ILE A 43 17.99 5.69 -0.67
C ILE A 43 16.86 5.77 0.35
N LYS A 44 17.18 5.41 1.59
CA LYS A 44 16.30 5.62 2.75
C LYS A 44 16.65 6.98 3.39
N PRO A 45 15.74 7.97 3.37
CA PRO A 45 15.92 9.20 4.14
C PRO A 45 16.09 8.91 5.64
N ALA A 46 16.91 9.70 6.35
CA ALA A 46 17.19 9.52 7.78
C ALA A 46 15.94 9.66 8.66
N SER A 47 14.95 10.43 8.21
CA SER A 47 13.68 10.61 8.92
C SER A 47 12.88 9.31 9.02
N THR A 48 12.31 9.06 10.19
CA THR A 48 11.44 7.91 10.45
C THR A 48 10.20 7.98 9.55
N TYR A 49 9.81 6.85 8.95
CA TYR A 49 8.61 6.73 8.11
C TYR A 49 8.56 7.65 6.87
N VAL A 50 9.72 8.18 6.45
CA VAL A 50 9.89 8.88 5.18
C VAL A 50 10.64 7.96 4.22
N TRP A 51 10.06 7.71 3.04
CA TRP A 51 10.54 6.69 2.10
C TRP A 51 10.98 7.26 0.75
N GLY A 52 11.05 8.59 0.63
CA GLY A 52 11.49 9.27 -0.58
C GLY A 52 10.79 10.59 -0.79
N ARG A 53 10.55 10.96 -2.04
CA ARG A 53 9.87 12.21 -2.40
C ARG A 53 8.36 12.07 -2.22
N VAL A 54 7.72 13.06 -1.59
CA VAL A 54 6.25 13.06 -1.44
C VAL A 54 5.56 13.19 -2.80
N ILE A 55 4.52 12.38 -2.99
CA ILE A 55 3.58 12.48 -4.10
C ILE A 55 2.28 13.09 -3.58
N SER A 56 1.95 14.29 -4.09
CA SER A 56 0.84 15.09 -3.57
C SER A 56 -0.53 14.57 -3.98
N ASN A 57 -0.65 13.93 -5.15
CA ASN A 57 -1.92 13.42 -5.65
C ASN A 57 -1.89 11.90 -5.78
N LEU A 58 -2.94 11.25 -5.30
CA LEU A 58 -3.09 9.81 -5.48
C LEU A 58 -3.19 9.39 -6.96
N SER A 59 -3.61 10.28 -7.87
CA SER A 59 -3.57 10.02 -9.33
C SER A 59 -2.17 9.84 -9.89
N ASP A 60 -1.16 10.40 -9.20
CA ASP A 60 0.23 10.32 -9.62
C ASP A 60 0.92 9.09 -9.03
N ALA A 61 0.23 8.32 -8.18
CA ALA A 61 0.75 7.11 -7.57
C ALA A 61 1.01 6.03 -8.62
N ARG A 62 2.13 5.32 -8.48
CA ARG A 62 2.54 4.27 -9.42
C ARG A 62 3.12 3.06 -8.68
N PRO A 63 3.11 1.87 -9.31
CA PRO A 63 3.76 0.68 -8.75
C PRO A 63 5.17 0.97 -8.24
N GLY A 64 5.46 0.51 -7.04
CA GLY A 64 6.72 0.70 -6.31
C GLY A 64 6.77 1.95 -5.44
N ASP A 65 5.79 2.85 -5.51
CA ASP A 65 5.63 3.89 -4.49
C ASP A 65 5.34 3.24 -3.11
N VAL A 66 5.75 3.90 -2.03
CA VAL A 66 5.56 3.43 -0.65
C VAL A 66 4.50 4.28 0.03
N PHE A 67 3.50 3.62 0.60
CA PHE A 67 2.43 4.26 1.35
C PHE A 67 2.73 4.19 2.83
N GLN A 68 2.69 5.34 3.49
CA GLN A 68 2.74 5.46 4.94
C GLN A 68 1.35 5.83 5.46
N PHE A 69 0.65 4.87 6.03
CA PHE A 69 -0.68 5.04 6.61
C PHE A 69 -0.61 5.57 8.05
N THR A 70 -1.63 6.33 8.45
CA THR A 70 -1.88 6.79 9.82
C THR A 70 -3.37 6.71 10.11
N ARG A 71 -3.75 5.83 11.05
CA ARG A 71 -5.15 5.53 11.43
C ARG A 71 -6.07 5.33 10.22
N PHE A 72 -5.57 4.63 9.21
CA PHE A 72 -6.25 4.45 7.95
C PHE A 72 -7.25 3.31 8.06
N GLU A 73 -8.50 3.56 7.69
CA GLU A 73 -9.56 2.57 7.76
C GLU A 73 -10.35 2.56 6.46
N VAL A 74 -10.72 1.36 6.03
CA VAL A 74 -11.53 1.14 4.83
C VAL A 74 -12.70 0.27 5.22
N THR A 75 -13.90 0.84 5.14
CA THR A 75 -15.16 0.10 5.27
C THR A 75 -15.72 -0.16 3.88
N VAL A 76 -16.00 -1.42 3.56
CA VAL A 76 -16.66 -1.84 2.33
C VAL A 76 -18.03 -2.38 2.70
N ARG A 77 -19.08 -1.73 2.20
CA ARG A 77 -20.46 -2.18 2.33
C ARG A 77 -21.00 -2.59 0.97
N VAL A 78 -21.48 -3.82 0.87
CA VAL A 78 -22.17 -4.35 -0.31
C VAL A 78 -23.65 -4.44 0.01
N THR A 79 -24.50 -3.74 -0.76
CA THR A 79 -25.96 -3.73 -0.60
C THR A 79 -26.58 -4.37 -1.84
N GLN A 80 -27.35 -5.43 -1.61
CA GLN A 80 -28.08 -6.17 -2.64
C GLN A 80 -29.31 -5.39 -3.12
N PRO A 81 -29.87 -5.71 -4.30
CA PRO A 81 -31.07 -5.05 -4.82
C PRO A 81 -32.30 -5.19 -3.91
N ASP A 82 -32.36 -6.24 -3.09
CA ASP A 82 -33.42 -6.46 -2.10
C ASP A 82 -33.25 -5.63 -0.81
N GLY A 83 -32.17 -4.84 -0.72
CA GLY A 83 -31.85 -3.98 0.42
C GLY A 83 -31.04 -4.66 1.52
N SER A 84 -30.82 -5.98 1.46
CA SER A 84 -29.89 -6.68 2.36
C SER A 84 -28.46 -6.21 2.13
N TRP A 85 -27.61 -6.30 3.16
CA TRP A 85 -26.23 -5.81 3.05
C TRP A 85 -25.25 -6.59 3.92
N GLU A 86 -24.00 -6.59 3.48
CA GLU A 86 -22.83 -7.06 4.23
C GLU A 86 -21.81 -5.92 4.32
N GLU A 87 -21.08 -5.87 5.42
CA GLU A 87 -20.07 -4.85 5.67
C GLU A 87 -18.80 -5.46 6.26
N GLN A 88 -17.65 -4.98 5.79
CA GLN A 88 -16.34 -5.38 6.28
C GLN A 88 -15.47 -4.15 6.45
N THR A 89 -14.76 -4.08 7.58
CA THR A 89 -13.81 -3.00 7.86
C THR A 89 -12.39 -3.57 7.91
N MET A 90 -11.47 -2.88 7.23
CA MET A 90 -10.04 -3.16 7.25
C MET A 90 -9.30 -1.94 7.78
N SER A 91 -8.42 -2.15 8.77
CA SER A 91 -7.65 -1.07 9.38
C SER A 91 -6.15 -1.22 9.10
N ARG A 92 -5.47 -0.09 8.94
CA ARG A 92 -4.01 0.03 8.80
C ARG A 92 -3.52 1.19 9.64
N GLY A 93 -2.43 0.96 10.38
CA GLY A 93 -1.71 2.04 11.05
C GLY A 93 -2.32 2.50 12.36
N GLU A 94 -2.34 1.60 13.34
CA GLU A 94 -2.47 1.96 14.77
C GLU A 94 -1.08 1.98 15.43
N PRO A 95 -0.39 3.14 15.52
CA PRO A 95 -0.71 4.43 14.90
C PRO A 95 -0.12 4.62 13.49
N ARG A 96 0.72 3.71 12.99
CA ARG A 96 1.44 3.84 11.70
C ARG A 96 1.63 2.51 11.01
N HIS A 97 1.55 2.50 9.69
CA HIS A 97 1.81 1.30 8.88
C HIS A 97 2.43 1.64 7.53
N THR A 98 3.34 0.81 7.04
CA THR A 98 4.01 1.03 5.76
C THR A 98 3.71 -0.13 4.81
N ALA A 99 3.43 0.18 3.55
CA ALA A 99 3.27 -0.83 2.50
C ALA A 99 3.84 -0.38 1.16
N ILE A 100 4.21 -1.34 0.32
CA ILE A 100 4.67 -1.11 -1.06
C ILE A 100 3.47 -1.22 -1.99
N LEU A 101 3.22 -0.20 -2.81
CA LEU A 101 2.16 -0.22 -3.81
C LEU A 101 2.53 -1.16 -4.96
N GLU A 102 1.74 -2.20 -5.18
CA GLU A 102 1.91 -3.13 -6.31
C GLU A 102 1.10 -2.69 -7.52
N SER A 103 -0.16 -2.27 -7.33
CA SER A 103 -1.01 -1.79 -8.43
C SER A 103 -2.15 -0.90 -7.93
N VAL A 104 -2.69 -0.07 -8.82
CA VAL A 104 -3.90 0.76 -8.60
C VAL A 104 -4.91 0.42 -9.70
N ASN A 105 -6.13 0.07 -9.29
CA ASN A 105 -7.24 -0.27 -10.18
C ASN A 105 -8.48 0.51 -9.74
N GLY A 106 -8.73 1.65 -10.39
CA GLY A 106 -9.83 2.54 -10.03
C GLY A 106 -9.73 3.04 -8.59
N ASN A 107 -10.71 2.69 -7.76
CA ASN A 107 -10.77 3.10 -6.35
C ASN A 107 -10.05 2.16 -5.38
N ARG A 108 -9.41 1.09 -5.88
CA ARG A 108 -8.70 0.10 -5.08
C ARG A 108 -7.22 0.08 -5.43
N ALA A 109 -6.39 -0.28 -4.46
CA ALA A 109 -4.98 -0.56 -4.67
C ALA A 109 -4.59 -1.89 -4.02
N THR A 110 -3.60 -2.53 -4.61
CA THR A 110 -2.97 -3.75 -4.09
C THR A 110 -1.63 -3.38 -3.48
N PHE A 111 -1.38 -3.89 -2.29
CA PHE A 111 -0.20 -3.60 -1.49
C PHE A 111 0.53 -4.88 -1.08
N LEU A 112 1.86 -4.79 -0.98
CA LEU A 112 2.73 -5.77 -0.35
C LEU A 112 3.15 -5.22 1.02
N GLU A 113 2.84 -5.95 2.09
CA GLU A 113 2.99 -5.49 3.47
C GLU A 113 3.23 -6.64 4.45
N SER A 114 3.90 -6.35 5.56
CA SER A 114 4.09 -7.26 6.70
C SER A 114 3.40 -6.71 7.93
N ASN A 115 3.33 -7.49 9.02
CA ASN A 115 2.71 -7.11 10.28
C ASN A 115 1.24 -6.68 10.16
N VAL A 116 0.49 -7.39 9.32
CA VAL A 116 -0.98 -7.22 9.18
C VAL A 116 -1.78 -8.39 9.74
N THR A 117 -1.09 -9.46 10.11
CA THR A 117 -1.57 -10.67 10.75
C THR A 117 -0.56 -11.09 11.81
N ASP A 118 -0.99 -11.89 12.79
CA ASP A 118 -0.15 -12.33 13.91
C ASP A 118 1.08 -13.14 13.46
N ASP A 119 1.02 -13.78 12.29
CA ASP A 119 2.15 -14.51 11.70
C ASP A 119 3.25 -13.60 11.14
N GLN A 120 3.01 -12.29 11.05
CA GLN A 120 3.93 -11.24 10.58
C GLN A 120 4.51 -11.46 9.17
N THR A 121 4.00 -12.45 8.43
CA THR A 121 4.51 -12.78 7.11
C THR A 121 4.16 -11.68 6.11
N VAL A 122 4.94 -11.58 5.03
CA VAL A 122 4.59 -10.69 3.91
C VAL A 122 3.29 -11.19 3.27
N LYS A 123 2.32 -10.29 3.15
CA LYS A 123 1.01 -10.52 2.52
C LYS A 123 0.83 -9.58 1.33
N ARG A 124 0.00 -10.04 0.38
CA ARG A 124 -0.57 -9.21 -0.69
C ARG A 124 -2.03 -8.93 -0.33
N ASN A 125 -2.38 -7.67 -0.14
CA ASN A 125 -3.74 -7.25 0.23
C ASN A 125 -4.25 -6.14 -0.69
N GLY A 126 -5.55 -6.19 -1.00
CA GLY A 126 -6.21 -5.20 -1.84
C GLY A 126 -7.34 -4.48 -1.13
N PHE A 127 -7.26 -3.17 -0.99
CA PHE A 127 -8.28 -2.36 -0.32
C PHE A 127 -8.53 -1.02 -1.01
N GLY A 128 -9.63 -0.37 -0.63
CA GLY A 128 -10.04 0.94 -1.14
C GLY A 128 -9.06 2.05 -0.72
N ILE A 129 -8.76 2.95 -1.64
CA ILE A 129 -7.87 4.11 -1.42
C ILE A 129 -8.60 5.45 -1.57
N ARG A 130 -9.88 5.41 -1.92
CA ARG A 130 -10.79 6.56 -2.01
C ARG A 130 -12.19 6.15 -1.59
N THR A 131 -12.94 7.07 -0.98
CA THR A 131 -14.38 6.91 -0.79
C THR A 131 -15.07 6.92 -2.14
N ALA A 132 -15.89 5.91 -2.41
CA ALA A 132 -16.61 5.77 -3.66
C ALA A 132 -17.85 4.89 -3.49
N THR A 133 -18.82 5.08 -4.37
CA THR A 133 -19.95 4.17 -4.53
C THR A 133 -20.02 3.76 -5.98
N THR A 134 -20.19 2.46 -6.22
CA THR A 134 -20.47 1.90 -7.54
C THR A 134 -21.72 1.04 -7.48
N THR A 135 -22.46 0.99 -8.57
CA THR A 135 -23.60 0.08 -8.76
C THR A 135 -23.35 -0.70 -10.03
N ASP A 136 -23.44 -2.03 -9.97
CA ASP A 136 -23.31 -2.88 -11.16
C ASP A 136 -24.65 -3.03 -11.91
N ASP A 137 -24.61 -3.73 -13.06
CA ASP A 137 -25.78 -3.94 -13.91
C ASP A 137 -26.88 -4.78 -13.23
N ALA A 138 -26.53 -5.55 -12.19
CA ALA A 138 -27.48 -6.30 -11.37
C ALA A 138 -28.13 -5.45 -10.27
N GLY A 139 -27.71 -4.18 -10.12
CA GLY A 139 -28.21 -3.27 -9.09
C GLY A 139 -27.51 -3.43 -7.73
N VAL A 140 -26.44 -4.23 -7.64
CA VAL A 140 -25.66 -4.39 -6.42
C VAL A 140 -24.84 -3.13 -6.19
N ARG A 141 -25.04 -2.48 -5.04
CA ARG A 141 -24.34 -1.26 -4.67
C ARG A 141 -23.16 -1.58 -3.75
N THR A 142 -21.95 -1.26 -4.18
CA THR A 142 -20.74 -1.33 -3.36
C THR A 142 -20.33 0.07 -2.94
N SER A 143 -20.27 0.32 -1.62
CA SER A 143 -19.80 1.56 -1.03
C SER A 143 -18.48 1.32 -0.31
N ILE A 144 -17.44 2.05 -0.71
CA ILE A 144 -16.14 2.10 -0.06
C ILE A 144 -16.10 3.43 0.71
N THR A 145 -15.87 3.37 2.01
CA THR A 145 -15.65 4.53 2.87
C THR A 145 -14.23 4.47 3.39
N VAL A 146 -13.45 5.50 3.10
CA VAL A 146 -12.07 5.63 3.57
C VAL A 146 -11.99 6.72 4.64
N SER A 147 -11.35 6.42 5.76
CA SER A 147 -11.02 7.39 6.80
C SER A 147 -9.52 7.33 7.19
N GLY A 148 -9.06 8.29 7.98
CA GLY A 148 -7.64 8.45 8.30
C GLY A 148 -6.85 9.14 7.21
N SER A 149 -5.55 8.85 7.13
CA SER A 149 -4.66 9.47 6.15
C SER A 149 -3.53 8.54 5.72
N PHE A 150 -2.95 8.88 4.57
CA PHE A 150 -1.68 8.30 4.12
C PHE A 150 -0.82 9.37 3.45
N VAL A 151 0.48 9.12 3.44
CA VAL A 151 1.45 9.84 2.61
C VAL A 151 2.03 8.87 1.60
N ILE A 152 2.08 9.30 0.34
CA ILE A 152 2.69 8.53 -0.75
C ILE A 152 4.11 9.02 -0.94
N TYR A 153 5.06 8.10 -0.92
CA TYR A 153 6.46 8.36 -1.18
C TYR A 153 6.91 7.65 -2.43
N ARG A 154 7.60 8.39 -3.28
CA ARG A 154 8.32 7.83 -4.40
C ARG A 154 9.77 7.57 -4.01
N PRO A 155 10.21 6.30 -4.03
CA PRO A 155 11.60 5.97 -3.75
C PRO A 155 12.55 6.72 -4.69
N GLN A 156 13.73 7.02 -4.17
CA GLN A 156 14.80 7.67 -4.90
C GLN A 156 16.03 6.76 -4.91
N ALA A 157 16.81 6.80 -5.97
CA ALA A 157 18.07 6.07 -6.09
C ALA A 157 19.23 7.08 -6.24
N PRO A 158 20.48 6.66 -6.00
CA PRO A 158 21.64 7.47 -6.38
C PRO A 158 21.54 7.85 -7.86
N ALA A 159 21.94 9.07 -8.20
CA ALA A 159 22.21 9.35 -9.60
C ALA A 159 23.33 8.41 -10.03
N ASN A 160 23.16 7.68 -11.14
CA ASN A 160 24.30 6.97 -11.73
C ASN A 160 25.43 7.99 -11.91
N PRO A 161 26.67 7.69 -11.49
CA PRO A 161 27.82 8.45 -11.96
C PRO A 161 27.95 8.36 -13.48
#